data_AF-A0A8H6G121-F1
#
_entry.id   AF-A0A8H6G121-F1
#
_cell.length_a   1.000
_cell.length_b   1.000
_cell.length_c   1.000
_cell.angle_alpha   90.00
_cell.angle_beta   90.00
_cell.angle_gamma   90.00
#
_symmetry.space_group_name_H-M   'P 1'
#
loop_
_entity.id
_entity.type
_entity.pdbx_description
1 polymer ?
#
loop_
_entity_poly.entity_id
_entity_poly.type
_entity_poly.pdbx_seq_one_letter_code
_entity_poly.pdbx_strand_id
1 'polypeptide(L)'
;MVLTSGFDYYCSIDSGCSLNGGDQYGRIVPDNANIFTWYKSLAGFVDHAHNKGYKVGIYLLPGAFVGDGGITIENTTIKIGDVLNTSVTYNLQQAFNWGADGVQQWHDSVVYNLASIHGTRALI
;
A
#
# COMPACT_ATOMS: atom_id res chain seq x y z
N MET A 1 -4.07 7.08 -15.28
CA MET A 1 -3.80 8.34 -16.02
C MET A 1 -2.34 8.35 -16.41
N VAL A 2 -1.98 8.61 -17.67
CA VAL A 2 -0.59 8.76 -18.11
C VAL A 2 -0.29 10.26 -18.16
N LEU A 3 0.64 10.73 -17.33
CA LEU A 3 1.04 12.15 -17.25
C LEU A 3 2.41 12.34 -17.90
N THR A 4 2.60 13.46 -18.61
CA THR A 4 3.85 13.78 -19.31
C THR A 4 4.62 14.89 -18.60
N SER A 5 5.85 14.59 -18.17
CA SER A 5 6.95 15.57 -18.10
C SER A 5 8.29 14.81 -18.16
N GLY A 6 9.18 15.13 -19.10
CA GLY A 6 10.60 14.72 -19.02
C GLY A 6 10.97 13.25 -19.31
N PHE A 7 10.09 12.45 -19.93
CA PHE A 7 10.30 11.10 -20.52
C PHE A 7 10.14 9.85 -19.63
N ASP A 8 9.41 9.94 -18.52
CA ASP A 8 8.93 8.74 -17.82
C ASP A 8 7.43 8.56 -18.00
N TYR A 9 7.02 7.42 -18.57
CA TYR A 9 5.62 7.06 -18.72
C TYR A 9 5.14 6.35 -17.47
N TYR A 10 4.27 6.98 -16.68
CA TYR A 10 3.71 6.37 -15.48
C TYR A 10 2.39 5.63 -15.77
N CYS A 11 2.34 4.36 -15.35
CA CYS A 11 1.10 3.64 -15.13
C CYS A 11 0.71 3.80 -13.66
N SER A 12 -0.20 4.74 -13.38
CA SER A 12 -0.73 4.95 -12.04
C SER A 12 -1.93 4.03 -11.80
N ILE A 13 -1.82 3.15 -10.82
CA ILE A 13 -2.92 2.34 -10.29
C ILE A 13 -3.64 3.15 -9.22
N ASP A 14 -4.95 3.38 -9.41
CA ASP A 14 -5.78 4.09 -8.43
C ASP A 14 -6.07 3.22 -7.19
N SER A 15 -6.75 3.80 -6.20
CA SER A 15 -7.30 3.11 -5.05
C SER A 15 -8.14 1.88 -5.43
N GLY A 16 -8.26 0.94 -4.49
CA GLY A 16 -9.06 -0.27 -4.66
C GLY A 16 -8.32 -1.45 -5.30
N CYS A 17 -7.00 -1.38 -5.44
CA CYS A 17 -6.17 -2.48 -5.95
C CYS A 17 -5.73 -3.50 -4.88
N SER A 18 -6.21 -3.36 -3.63
CA SER A 18 -5.87 -4.21 -2.49
C SER A 18 -7.04 -5.08 -2.03
N LEU A 19 -6.74 -6.06 -1.19
CA LEU A 19 -7.75 -6.75 -0.38
C LEU A 19 -8.40 -5.78 0.63
N ASN A 20 -9.47 -6.25 1.29
CA ASN A 20 -10.20 -5.54 2.35
C ASN A 20 -9.59 -5.73 3.76
N GLY A 21 -8.34 -6.19 3.83
CA GLY A 21 -7.59 -6.42 5.05
C GLY A 21 -6.11 -6.57 4.74
N GLY A 22 -5.27 -6.35 5.74
CA GLY A 22 -3.83 -6.40 5.61
C GLY A 22 -3.25 -7.79 5.80
N ASP A 23 -1.93 -7.86 5.72
CA ASP A 23 -1.17 -9.06 6.10
C ASP A 23 -1.07 -9.22 7.62
N GLN A 24 -0.22 -10.13 8.09
CA GLN A 24 0.00 -10.39 9.52
C GLN A 24 0.48 -9.17 10.34
N TYR A 25 0.88 -8.08 9.69
CA TYR A 25 1.27 -6.80 10.30
C TYR A 25 0.34 -5.65 9.90
N GLY A 26 -0.81 -5.96 9.26
CA GLY A 26 -1.80 -5.00 8.81
C GLY A 26 -1.29 -4.08 7.69
N ARG A 27 -0.35 -4.57 6.87
CA ARG A 27 0.16 -3.84 5.70
C ARG A 27 -0.71 -4.14 4.48
N ILE A 28 -0.74 -3.22 3.53
CA ILE A 28 -1.56 -3.34 2.32
C ILE A 28 -1.17 -4.58 1.50
N VAL A 29 -2.16 -5.42 1.18
CA VAL A 29 -2.00 -6.63 0.35
C VAL A 29 -2.70 -6.43 -1.00
N PRO A 30 -1.99 -6.55 -2.15
CA PRO A 30 -2.61 -6.45 -3.47
C PRO A 30 -3.63 -7.56 -3.73
N ASP A 31 -4.74 -7.25 -4.41
CA ASP A 31 -5.71 -8.27 -4.84
C ASP A 31 -5.23 -8.96 -6.12
N ASN A 32 -4.32 -9.92 -5.95
CA ASN A 32 -3.76 -10.68 -7.06
C ASN A 32 -4.79 -11.60 -7.74
N ALA A 33 -5.81 -12.04 -7.00
CA ALA A 33 -6.78 -13.02 -7.49
C ALA A 33 -7.81 -12.40 -8.43
N ASN A 34 -8.22 -11.14 -8.18
CA ASN A 34 -9.26 -10.48 -8.96
C ASN A 34 -8.76 -9.33 -9.82
N ILE A 35 -7.73 -8.60 -9.38
CA ILE A 35 -7.29 -7.36 -10.06
C ILE A 35 -6.07 -7.63 -10.94
N PHE A 36 -5.10 -8.38 -10.44
CA PHE A 36 -3.87 -8.69 -11.19
C PHE A 36 -3.87 -10.08 -11.84
N THR A 37 -5.02 -10.71 -12.00
CA THR A 37 -5.20 -12.09 -12.47
C THR A 37 -4.44 -12.37 -13.77
N TRP A 38 -4.54 -11.48 -14.77
CA TRP A 38 -3.88 -11.62 -16.07
C TRP A 38 -2.35 -11.66 -15.98
N TYR A 39 -1.79 -11.03 -14.96
CA TYR A 39 -0.36 -10.97 -14.70
C TYR A 39 0.06 -11.92 -13.56
N LYS A 40 -0.88 -12.71 -13.02
CA LYS A 40 -0.76 -13.60 -11.86
C LYS A 40 -0.51 -12.89 -10.52
N SER A 41 0.09 -11.70 -10.53
CA SER A 41 0.34 -10.87 -9.35
C SER A 41 0.59 -9.42 -9.73
N LEU A 42 0.56 -8.52 -8.73
CA LEU A 42 1.04 -7.16 -8.87
C LEU A 42 2.50 -7.13 -9.35
N ALA A 43 3.37 -8.01 -8.85
CA ALA A 43 4.76 -8.10 -9.32
C ALA A 43 4.83 -8.42 -10.82
N GLY A 44 4.04 -9.38 -11.30
CA GLY A 44 3.99 -9.71 -12.73
C GLY A 44 3.46 -8.55 -13.59
N PHE A 45 2.53 -7.75 -13.05
CA PHE A 45 2.06 -6.54 -13.72
C PHE A 45 3.16 -5.47 -13.78
N VAL A 46 3.87 -5.25 -12.67
CA VAL A 46 4.98 -4.31 -12.58
C VAL A 46 6.10 -4.69 -13.55
N ASP A 47 6.50 -5.96 -13.59
CA ASP A 47 7.48 -6.47 -14.55
C ASP A 47 7.03 -6.26 -15.99
N HIS A 48 5.76 -6.53 -16.30
CA HIS A 48 5.19 -6.29 -17.62
C HIS A 48 5.24 -4.81 -18.03
N ALA A 49 4.93 -3.90 -17.09
CA ALA A 49 4.98 -2.46 -17.33
C ALA A 49 6.42 -1.97 -17.51
N HIS A 50 7.33 -2.40 -16.64
CA HIS A 50 8.76 -2.06 -16.73
C HIS A 50 9.39 -2.54 -18.05
N ASN A 51 9.03 -3.74 -18.54
CA ASN A 51 9.47 -4.24 -19.85
C ASN A 51 9.00 -3.38 -21.03
N LYS A 52 8.01 -2.51 -20.84
CA LYS A 52 7.51 -1.55 -21.84
C LYS A 52 8.08 -0.14 -21.66
N GLY A 53 9.01 0.05 -20.73
CA GLY A 53 9.58 1.37 -20.40
C GLY A 53 8.64 2.25 -19.57
N TYR A 54 7.61 1.66 -18.95
CA TYR A 54 6.73 2.37 -18.05
C TYR A 54 7.25 2.30 -16.62
N LYS A 55 6.97 3.32 -15.81
CA LYS A 55 7.07 3.30 -14.35
C LYS A 55 5.71 2.98 -13.76
N VAL A 56 5.66 2.32 -12.61
CA VAL A 56 4.39 2.04 -11.91
C VAL A 56 4.29 2.90 -10.66
N GLY A 57 3.13 3.55 -10.49
CA GLY A 57 2.73 4.22 -9.26
C GLY A 57 1.50 3.54 -8.67
N ILE A 58 1.41 3.49 -7.34
CA ILE A 58 0.27 2.90 -6.61
C ILE A 58 -0.28 3.96 -5.68
N TYR A 59 -1.57 4.25 -5.80
CA TYR A 59 -2.27 5.13 -4.88
C TYR A 59 -2.83 4.33 -3.70
N LEU A 60 -2.52 4.76 -2.48
CA LEU A 60 -3.03 4.18 -1.24
C LEU A 60 -3.94 5.19 -0.52
N LEU A 61 -5.00 4.69 0.10
CA LEU A 61 -5.78 5.50 1.03
C LEU A 61 -4.96 5.77 2.30
N PRO A 62 -5.20 6.90 2.99
CA PRO A 62 -4.51 7.16 4.25
C PRO A 62 -4.94 6.20 5.36
N GLY A 63 -3.95 5.70 6.10
CA GLY A 63 -4.18 4.92 7.31
C GLY A 63 -4.20 3.40 7.10
N ALA A 64 -4.76 2.68 8.07
CA ALA A 64 -4.85 1.22 8.06
C ALA A 64 -6.31 0.76 8.12
N PHE A 65 -6.54 -0.52 7.79
CA PHE A 65 -7.87 -1.10 7.85
C PHE A 65 -8.38 -1.16 9.29
N VAL A 66 -9.62 -0.72 9.50
CA VAL A 66 -10.26 -0.75 10.83
C VAL A 66 -10.37 -2.19 11.37
N GLY A 67 -10.60 -3.15 10.47
CA GLY A 67 -10.65 -4.58 10.80
C GLY A 67 -9.34 -5.14 11.34
N ASP A 68 -8.21 -4.49 11.07
CA ASP A 68 -6.88 -4.92 11.50
C ASP A 68 -6.49 -4.34 12.86
N GLY A 69 -7.42 -3.69 13.58
CA GLY A 69 -7.12 -2.99 14.83
C GLY A 69 -6.43 -3.85 15.90
N GLY A 70 -6.63 -5.17 15.92
CA GLY A 70 -5.98 -6.10 16.84
C GLY A 70 -4.59 -6.61 16.39
N ILE A 71 -4.16 -6.27 15.18
CA ILE A 71 -2.88 -6.68 14.60
C ILE A 71 -1.75 -5.81 15.16
N THR A 72 -0.58 -6.42 15.39
CA THR A 72 0.61 -5.73 15.87
C THR A 72 1.42 -5.17 14.71
N ILE A 73 1.85 -3.91 14.83
CA ILE A 73 2.74 -3.27 13.86
C ILE A 73 4.09 -3.98 13.86
N GLU A 74 4.63 -4.27 12.67
CA GLU A 74 5.89 -5.00 12.48
C GLU A 74 7.02 -4.44 13.37
N ASN A 75 7.73 -5.34 14.07
CA ASN A 75 8.83 -4.99 15.00
C ASN A 75 8.44 -4.07 16.17
N THR A 76 7.17 -4.04 16.57
CA THR A 76 6.70 -3.32 17.76
C THR A 76 5.85 -4.23 18.64
N THR A 77 5.39 -3.70 19.79
CA THR A 77 4.32 -4.30 20.60
C THR A 77 2.99 -3.53 20.46
N ILE A 78 2.92 -2.56 19.55
CA ILE A 78 1.80 -1.62 19.42
C ILE A 78 0.74 -2.22 18.51
N LYS A 79 -0.53 -2.16 18.92
CA LYS A 79 -1.64 -2.57 18.06
C LYS A 79 -2.03 -1.43 17.14
N ILE A 80 -2.44 -1.77 15.92
CA ILE A 80 -2.90 -0.77 14.94
C ILE A 80 -4.01 0.08 15.55
N GLY A 81 -4.99 -0.55 16.20
CA GLY A 81 -6.14 0.13 16.80
C GLY A 81 -5.77 1.17 17.87
N ASP A 82 -4.62 1.01 18.54
CA ASP A 82 -4.16 1.93 19.59
C ASP A 82 -3.70 3.28 19.01
N VAL A 83 -3.38 3.33 17.72
CA VAL A 83 -2.78 4.49 17.06
C VAL A 83 -3.68 5.10 15.97
N LEU A 84 -4.92 4.62 15.82
CA LEU A 84 -5.85 5.17 14.83
C LEU A 84 -6.58 6.42 15.37
N ASN A 85 -6.85 7.37 14.48
CA ASN A 85 -7.72 8.52 14.72
C ASN A 85 -9.17 8.17 14.33
N THR A 86 -10.01 7.90 15.32
CA THR A 86 -11.42 7.48 15.15
C THR A 86 -12.35 8.55 14.56
N SER A 87 -11.85 9.77 14.36
CA SER A 87 -12.63 10.87 13.78
C SER A 87 -12.43 11.03 12.26
N VAL A 88 -11.49 10.30 11.64
CA VAL A 88 -11.13 10.47 10.22
C VAL A 88 -11.10 9.12 9.50
N THR A 89 -12.07 8.88 8.62
CA THR A 89 -12.26 7.61 7.93
C THR A 89 -12.19 7.76 6.40
N TYR A 90 -11.67 6.73 5.75
CA TYR A 90 -11.53 6.61 4.29
C TYR A 90 -11.98 5.20 3.87
N ASN A 91 -13.28 5.02 3.69
CA ASN A 91 -13.90 3.72 3.40
C ASN A 91 -13.63 2.70 4.53
N LEU A 92 -12.90 1.60 4.24
CA LEU A 92 -12.53 0.58 5.23
C LEU A 92 -11.30 0.95 6.07
N GLN A 93 -10.63 2.05 5.72
CA GLN A 93 -9.43 2.52 6.40
C GLN A 93 -9.73 3.71 7.29
N GLN A 94 -8.89 3.91 8.30
CA GLN A 94 -8.96 5.02 9.23
C GLN A 94 -7.58 5.63 9.37
N ALA A 95 -7.51 6.96 9.40
CA ALA A 95 -6.25 7.68 9.53
C ALA A 95 -5.55 7.33 10.85
N PHE A 96 -4.23 7.48 10.89
CA PHE A 96 -3.48 7.41 12.13
C PHE A 96 -3.59 8.71 12.93
N ASN A 97 -3.42 8.62 14.25
CA ASN A 97 -3.11 9.76 15.09
C ASN A 97 -1.63 10.14 14.88
N TRP A 98 -1.39 11.11 14.01
CA TRP A 98 -0.04 11.52 13.62
C TRP A 98 0.84 11.85 14.83
N GLY A 99 2.04 11.27 14.87
CA GLY A 99 3.00 11.44 15.95
C GLY A 99 2.87 10.43 17.10
N ALA A 100 1.87 9.55 17.09
CA ALA A 100 1.84 8.41 18.00
C ALA A 100 3.00 7.43 17.69
N ASP A 101 3.52 6.77 18.72
CA ASP A 101 4.56 5.75 18.55
C ASP A 101 4.04 4.59 17.67
N GLY A 102 4.92 3.99 16.86
CA GLY A 102 4.56 2.93 15.92
C GLY A 102 4.01 3.41 14.57
N VAL A 103 3.49 4.64 14.46
CA VAL A 103 2.88 5.15 13.20
C VAL A 103 3.92 5.21 12.08
N GLN A 104 5.10 5.79 12.35
CA GLN A 104 6.16 5.87 11.34
C GLN A 104 6.65 4.47 10.96
N GLN A 105 6.81 3.57 11.94
CA GLN A 105 7.23 2.20 11.71
C GLN A 105 6.22 1.44 10.83
N TRP A 106 4.91 1.67 11.01
CA TRP A 106 3.90 1.11 10.12
C TRP A 106 4.04 1.65 8.69
N HIS A 107 4.16 2.97 8.51
CA HIS A 107 4.34 3.57 7.19
C HIS A 107 5.59 3.05 6.47
N ASP A 108 6.71 2.99 7.19
CA ASP A 108 7.97 2.43 6.67
C ASP A 108 7.76 0.97 6.25
N SER A 109 7.08 0.16 7.07
CA SER A 109 6.82 -1.25 6.75
C SER A 109 5.99 -1.43 5.48
N VAL A 110 4.99 -0.56 5.23
CA VAL A 110 4.17 -0.60 4.01
C VAL A 110 5.02 -0.24 2.79
N VAL A 111 5.85 0.80 2.89
CA VAL A 111 6.76 1.20 1.82
C VAL A 111 7.76 0.10 1.51
N TYR A 112 8.38 -0.50 2.53
CA TYR A 112 9.30 -1.62 2.36
C TYR A 112 8.61 -2.84 1.74
N ASN A 113 7.40 -3.17 2.20
CA ASN A 113 6.62 -4.26 1.65
C ASN A 113 6.34 -4.03 0.15
N LEU A 114 5.89 -2.84 -0.25
CA LEU A 114 5.62 -2.51 -1.65
C LEU A 114 6.90 -2.44 -2.50
N ALA A 115 8.01 -1.95 -1.95
CA ALA A 115 9.30 -1.95 -2.64
C ALA A 115 9.84 -3.38 -2.85
N SER A 116 9.50 -4.30 -1.95
CA SER A 116 9.90 -5.72 -2.04
C SER A 116 9.18 -6.51 -3.13
N ILE A 117 8.05 -6.00 -3.66
CA ILE A 117 7.21 -6.65 -4.70
C ILE A 117 7.84 -6.54 -6.12
N HIS A 118 9.17 -6.44 -6.20
CA HIS A 118 10.01 -6.22 -7.40
C HIS A 118 9.95 -4.82 -8.03
N GLY A 119 11.04 -4.07 -7.87
CA GLY A 119 11.41 -2.94 -8.74
C GLY A 119 10.60 -1.66 -8.57
N THR A 120 9.51 -1.66 -7.80
CA THR A 120 8.82 -0.45 -7.38
C THR A 120 9.74 0.39 -6.51
N ARG A 121 10.47 1.33 -7.11
CA ARG A 121 10.88 2.53 -6.38
C ARG A 121 9.58 3.19 -5.95
N ALA A 122 9.17 2.97 -4.70
CA ALA A 122 8.11 3.75 -4.08
C ALA A 122 8.54 5.22 -4.17
N LEU A 123 7.99 5.94 -5.14
CA LEU A 123 8.02 7.39 -5.16
C LEU A 123 6.94 7.80 -4.17
N ILE A 124 7.37 8.09 -2.94
CA ILE A 124 6.56 8.79 -1.95
C ILE A 124 6.69 10.28 -2.24
#